data_AF-A0A6A4FQC6-F1
#
_entry.id   AF-A0A6A4FQC6-F1
#
_cell.length_a   1.000
_cell.length_b   1.000
_cell.length_c   1.000
_cell.angle_alpha   90.00
_cell.angle_beta   90.00
_cell.angle_gamma   90.00
#
_symmetry.space_group_name_H-M   'P 1'
#
loop_
_entity.id
_entity.type
_entity.pdbx_description
1 polymer ?
#
loop_
_entity_poly.entity_id
_entity_poly.type
_entity_poly.pdbx_seq_one_letter_code
_entity_poly.pdbx_strand_id
1 'polypeptide(L)'
;MPLLNIVGVTGMNNTIHIAQVFMVGETAPDYEWALQHLVQLQSKFGIPLHQVVLVDRDLALLNALETIYPRVPVLLCIWYIMKDVQAHARRRTFMREIDPETNQLRDSAAHEAFCEALVRLINAPTDDEFNFRRRELYLLSSEEAAYIDDVWLDIWKRGIVRCWTDSIVHFGMHATSRVEGYHATMKAWLGSSRGDFLTVHNRMEHWWRQTINKHHKLVSDAEIVLPTRLQASFYADVAKVIHAHTLTKCCSAYRRIDVLM
;
A
#
# COMPACT_ATOMS: atom_id res chain seq x y z
N MET A 1 -11.70 -21.18 -3.70
CA MET A 1 -12.49 -19.99 -3.33
C MET A 1 -11.52 -18.89 -2.94
N PRO A 2 -11.41 -17.83 -3.75
CA PRO A 2 -10.64 -16.65 -3.41
C PRO A 2 -11.02 -16.07 -2.05
N LEU A 3 -10.03 -15.51 -1.35
CA LEU A 3 -10.21 -14.88 -0.05
C LEU A 3 -9.65 -13.47 -0.10
N LEU A 4 -10.54 -12.48 -0.14
CA LEU A 4 -10.19 -11.07 -0.02
C LEU A 4 -9.99 -10.72 1.45
N ASN A 5 -8.81 -10.22 1.76
CA ASN A 5 -8.48 -9.68 3.08
C ASN A 5 -8.45 -8.15 3.02
N ILE A 6 -9.20 -7.53 3.92
CA ILE A 6 -9.22 -6.08 4.08
C ILE A 6 -8.63 -5.76 5.45
N VAL A 7 -7.54 -5.01 5.45
CA VAL A 7 -6.83 -4.58 6.66
C VAL A 7 -6.75 -3.07 6.70
N GLY A 8 -6.76 -2.52 7.92
CA GLY A 8 -6.61 -1.10 8.17
C GLY A 8 -5.26 -0.81 8.81
N VAL A 9 -4.81 0.45 8.69
CA VAL A 9 -3.71 0.98 9.47
C VAL A 9 -4.27 2.07 10.37
N THR A 10 -4.03 1.97 11.68
CA THR A 10 -4.48 3.01 12.61
C THR A 10 -3.41 4.07 12.82
N GLY A 11 -3.76 5.17 13.50
CA GLY A 11 -2.82 6.24 13.87
C GLY A 11 -1.67 5.79 14.77
N MET A 12 -1.68 4.56 15.29
CA MET A 12 -0.56 3.94 16.02
C MET A 12 0.40 3.16 15.12
N ASN A 13 0.24 3.22 13.79
CA ASN A 13 1.00 2.42 12.80
C ASN A 13 0.82 0.89 12.96
N ASN A 14 -0.24 0.47 13.65
CA ASN A 14 -0.59 -0.94 13.78
C ASN A 14 -1.51 -1.35 12.63
N THR A 15 -1.41 -2.61 12.23
CA THR A 15 -2.33 -3.21 11.26
C THR A 15 -3.49 -3.81 12.03
N ILE A 16 -4.71 -3.44 11.66
CA ILE A 16 -5.95 -4.02 12.19
C ILE A 16 -6.65 -4.82 11.11
N HIS A 17 -7.37 -5.84 11.55
CA HIS A 17 -8.22 -6.60 10.68
C HIS A 17 -9.57 -5.89 10.51
N ILE A 18 -10.02 -5.67 9.26
CA ILE A 18 -11.32 -5.05 8.99
C ILE A 18 -12.33 -6.10 8.56
N ALA A 19 -12.02 -6.87 7.50
CA ALA A 19 -12.95 -7.85 6.95
C ALA A 19 -12.25 -8.97 6.18
N GLN A 20 -12.96 -10.09 6.06
CA GLN A 20 -12.62 -11.24 5.21
C GLN A 20 -13.81 -11.61 4.37
N VAL A 21 -13.57 -11.76 3.08
CA VAL A 21 -14.63 -12.11 2.15
C VAL A 21 -14.17 -13.30 1.33
N PHE A 22 -14.88 -14.41 1.52
CA PHE A 22 -14.76 -15.57 0.66
C PHE A 22 -15.62 -15.32 -0.58
N MET A 23 -14.97 -15.18 -1.73
CA MET A 23 -15.60 -14.81 -3.00
C MET A 23 -15.66 -16.01 -3.94
N VAL A 24 -16.60 -15.99 -4.87
CA VAL A 24 -16.73 -17.06 -5.87
C VAL A 24 -15.58 -16.99 -6.88
N GLY A 25 -15.26 -15.78 -7.34
CA GLY A 25 -14.12 -15.46 -8.20
C GLY A 25 -13.38 -14.18 -7.81
N GLU A 26 -12.48 -13.75 -8.70
CA GLU A 26 -11.72 -12.49 -8.61
C GLU A 26 -12.09 -11.59 -9.81
N THR A 27 -13.39 -11.47 -10.10
CA THR A 27 -13.93 -10.60 -11.15
C THR A 27 -14.46 -9.30 -10.57
N ALA A 28 -14.65 -8.26 -11.41
CA ALA A 28 -15.13 -6.97 -10.93
C ALA A 28 -16.49 -7.09 -10.17
N PRO A 29 -17.49 -7.85 -10.65
CA PRO A 29 -18.72 -8.09 -9.88
C PRO A 29 -18.51 -8.78 -8.53
N ASP A 30 -17.53 -9.71 -8.42
CA ASP A 30 -17.22 -10.37 -7.15
C ASP A 30 -16.68 -9.35 -6.13
N TYR A 31 -15.76 -8.48 -6.57
CA TYR A 31 -15.21 -7.41 -5.74
C TYR A 31 -16.25 -6.35 -5.39
N GLU A 32 -17.08 -5.92 -6.34
CA GLU A 32 -18.16 -4.96 -6.10
C GLU A 32 -19.11 -5.48 -5.03
N TRP A 33 -19.53 -6.75 -5.12
CA TRP A 33 -20.36 -7.38 -4.10
C TRP A 33 -19.67 -7.35 -2.72
N ALA A 34 -18.40 -7.75 -2.65
CA ALA A 34 -17.63 -7.76 -1.40
C ALA A 34 -17.53 -6.36 -0.77
N LEU A 35 -17.22 -5.34 -1.58
CA LEU A 35 -17.06 -3.96 -1.13
C LEU A 35 -18.40 -3.31 -0.76
N GLN A 36 -19.50 -3.62 -1.47
CA GLN A 36 -20.84 -3.18 -1.10
C GLN A 36 -21.24 -3.67 0.30
N HIS A 37 -20.97 -4.94 0.63
CA HIS A 37 -21.22 -5.46 1.98
C HIS A 37 -20.36 -4.76 3.04
N LEU A 38 -19.10 -4.43 2.71
CA LEU A 38 -18.27 -3.63 3.61
C LEU A 38 -18.88 -2.25 3.88
N VAL A 39 -19.38 -1.56 2.85
CA VAL A 39 -20.08 -0.26 3.01
C VAL A 39 -21.32 -0.41 3.89
N GLN A 40 -22.12 -1.45 3.67
CA GLN A 40 -23.31 -1.70 4.48
C GLN A 40 -22.96 -1.94 5.96
N LEU A 41 -21.91 -2.71 6.23
CA LEU A 41 -21.41 -2.91 7.60
C LEU A 41 -20.93 -1.60 8.22
N GLN A 42 -20.15 -0.81 7.47
CA GLN A 42 -19.69 0.50 7.94
C GLN A 42 -20.86 1.41 8.29
N SER A 43 -21.86 1.50 7.41
CA SER A 43 -23.08 2.28 7.66
C SER A 43 -23.87 1.76 8.87
N LYS A 44 -24.02 0.44 9.00
CA LYS A 44 -24.77 -0.19 10.11
C LYS A 44 -24.14 0.11 11.47
N PHE A 45 -22.81 0.14 11.54
CA PHE A 45 -22.07 0.36 12.77
C PHE A 45 -21.60 1.82 12.97
N GLY A 46 -22.01 2.74 12.09
CA GLY A 46 -21.61 4.15 12.16
C GLY A 46 -20.10 4.37 11.98
N ILE A 47 -19.43 3.47 11.26
CA ILE A 47 -18.00 3.57 10.96
C ILE A 47 -17.84 4.47 9.73
N PRO A 48 -17.00 5.52 9.77
CA PRO A 48 -16.77 6.37 8.63
C PRO A 48 -16.07 5.60 7.50
N LEU A 49 -16.30 6.05 6.26
CA LEU A 49 -15.55 5.56 5.11
C LEU A 49 -14.05 5.79 5.30
N HIS A 50 -13.26 4.88 4.72
CA HIS A 50 -11.81 5.00 4.72
C HIS A 50 -11.37 6.17 3.84
N GLN A 51 -10.25 6.81 4.21
CA GLN A 51 -9.77 8.02 3.53
C GLN A 51 -8.93 7.72 2.28
N VAL A 52 -8.34 6.53 2.20
CA VAL A 52 -7.49 6.09 1.09
C VAL A 52 -7.48 4.57 1.04
N VAL A 53 -7.39 4.02 -0.16
CA VAL A 53 -7.19 2.59 -0.42
C VAL A 53 -5.79 2.38 -1.00
N LEU A 54 -5.11 1.33 -0.57
CA LEU A 54 -3.86 0.88 -1.17
C LEU A 54 -4.04 -0.56 -1.64
N VAL A 55 -3.84 -0.79 -2.94
CA VAL A 55 -4.03 -2.10 -3.57
C VAL A 55 -2.88 -2.43 -4.51
N ASP A 56 -2.78 -3.69 -4.88
CA ASP A 56 -1.97 -4.12 -6.01
C ASP A 56 -2.67 -3.75 -7.33
N ARG A 57 -1.99 -3.94 -8.47
CA ARG A 57 -2.62 -3.72 -9.78
C ARG A 57 -3.50 -4.91 -10.16
N ASP A 58 -4.66 -4.98 -9.52
CA ASP A 58 -5.76 -5.84 -9.94
C ASP A 58 -6.84 -4.98 -10.61
N LEU A 59 -6.97 -5.10 -11.93
CA LEU A 59 -7.91 -4.29 -12.70
C LEU A 59 -9.37 -4.56 -12.31
N ALA A 60 -9.72 -5.79 -11.91
CA ALA A 60 -11.07 -6.12 -11.49
C ALA A 60 -11.40 -5.42 -10.16
N LEU A 61 -10.46 -5.44 -9.21
CA LEU A 61 -10.60 -4.71 -7.95
C LEU A 61 -10.59 -3.19 -8.16
N LEU A 62 -9.74 -2.66 -9.04
CA LEU A 62 -9.68 -1.22 -9.33
C LEU A 62 -11.00 -0.71 -9.92
N ASN A 63 -11.58 -1.44 -10.89
CA ASN A 63 -12.89 -1.10 -11.44
C ASN A 63 -13.98 -1.12 -10.36
N ALA A 64 -13.98 -2.14 -9.50
CA ALA A 64 -14.92 -2.22 -8.39
C ALA A 64 -14.75 -1.06 -7.38
N LEU A 65 -13.52 -0.65 -7.10
CA LEU A 65 -13.24 0.51 -6.24
C LEU A 65 -13.74 1.81 -6.86
N GLU A 66 -13.59 2.00 -8.18
CA GLU A 66 -14.11 3.18 -8.87
C GLU A 66 -15.64 3.24 -8.81
N THR A 67 -16.32 2.10 -8.96
CA THR A 67 -17.78 2.00 -8.82
C THR A 67 -18.25 2.28 -7.39
N ILE A 68 -17.63 1.65 -6.38
CA ILE A 68 -18.13 1.68 -5.00
C ILE A 68 -17.61 2.88 -4.20
N TYR A 69 -16.39 3.34 -4.47
CA TYR A 69 -15.72 4.42 -3.76
C TYR A 69 -15.19 5.51 -4.71
N PRO A 70 -16.04 6.14 -5.54
CA PRO A 70 -15.60 7.08 -6.58
C PRO A 70 -14.87 8.33 -6.06
N ARG A 71 -14.98 8.62 -4.76
CA ARG A 71 -14.35 9.77 -4.10
C ARG A 71 -13.17 9.39 -3.21
N VAL A 72 -12.89 8.11 -3.03
CA VAL A 72 -11.77 7.67 -2.20
C VAL A 72 -10.54 7.52 -3.10
N PRO A 73 -9.44 8.22 -2.81
CA PRO A 73 -8.20 8.03 -3.53
C PRO A 73 -7.70 6.59 -3.43
N VAL A 74 -7.29 6.04 -4.57
CA VAL A 74 -6.67 4.72 -4.67
C VAL A 74 -5.19 4.89 -4.99
N LEU A 75 -4.36 4.29 -4.15
CA LEU A 75 -2.92 4.18 -4.34
C LEU A 75 -2.58 2.78 -4.81
N LEU A 76 -1.54 2.68 -5.63
CA LEU A 76 -1.01 1.41 -6.08
C LEU A 76 0.26 1.03 -5.31
N CYS A 77 0.44 -0.26 -5.06
CA CYS A 77 1.63 -0.79 -4.43
C CYS A 77 2.86 -0.57 -5.30
N ILE A 78 3.74 0.35 -4.87
CA ILE A 78 4.98 0.68 -5.57
C ILE A 78 5.89 -0.54 -5.69
N TRP A 79 5.92 -1.41 -4.67
CA TRP A 79 6.76 -2.61 -4.71
C TRP A 79 6.34 -3.56 -5.84
N TYR A 80 5.04 -3.78 -6.04
CA TYR A 80 4.54 -4.61 -7.14
C TYR A 80 4.84 -3.98 -8.50
N ILE A 81 4.64 -2.67 -8.64
CA ILE A 81 4.98 -1.93 -9.87
C ILE A 81 6.46 -2.11 -10.19
N MET A 82 7.34 -1.89 -9.22
CA MET A 82 8.78 -2.03 -9.40
C MET A 82 9.16 -3.46 -9.78
N LYS A 83 8.52 -4.47 -9.19
CA LYS A 83 8.77 -5.87 -9.54
C LYS A 83 8.37 -6.19 -10.98
N ASP A 84 7.22 -5.70 -11.43
CA ASP A 84 6.75 -5.96 -12.80
C ASP A 84 7.64 -5.25 -13.83
N VAL A 85 7.95 -3.97 -13.60
CA VAL A 85 8.84 -3.20 -14.48
C VAL A 85 10.25 -3.79 -14.51
N GLN A 86 10.81 -4.19 -13.36
CA GLN A 86 12.10 -4.89 -13.31
C GLN A 86 12.08 -6.16 -14.15
N ALA A 87 11.05 -6.99 -13.99
CA ALA A 87 10.92 -8.24 -14.74
C ALA A 87 10.74 -8.01 -16.25
N HIS A 88 9.97 -6.99 -16.64
CA HIS A 88 9.80 -6.58 -18.04
C HIS A 88 11.13 -6.16 -18.66
N ALA A 89 11.79 -5.18 -18.03
CA ALA A 89 13.02 -4.59 -18.54
C ALA A 89 14.18 -5.60 -18.61
N ARG A 90 14.26 -6.56 -17.68
CA ARG A 90 15.25 -7.67 -17.72
C ARG A 90 15.07 -8.58 -18.93
N ARG A 91 13.82 -8.81 -19.35
CA ARG A 91 13.50 -9.74 -20.45
C ARG A 91 13.64 -9.10 -21.82
N ARG A 92 13.44 -7.78 -21.91
CA ARG A 92 13.33 -7.04 -23.17
C ARG A 92 14.62 -6.31 -23.53
N THR A 93 15.07 -5.40 -22.67
CA THR A 93 16.17 -4.47 -23.01
C THR A 93 17.46 -4.78 -22.27
N PHE A 94 17.41 -5.08 -20.97
CA PHE A 94 18.59 -5.20 -20.12
C PHE A 94 18.80 -6.65 -19.65
N MET A 95 19.41 -7.46 -20.51
CA MET A 95 19.71 -8.86 -20.18
C MET A 95 20.62 -8.98 -18.96
N ARG A 96 20.48 -10.10 -18.25
CA ARG A 96 21.31 -10.43 -17.10
C ARG A 96 22.70 -10.86 -17.54
N GLU A 97 23.69 -10.55 -16.73
CA GLU A 97 25.10 -10.84 -16.97
C GLU A 97 25.60 -11.89 -15.97
N ILE A 98 26.64 -12.63 -16.34
CA ILE A 98 27.32 -13.54 -15.40
C ILE A 98 28.35 -12.73 -14.63
N ASP A 99 28.24 -12.76 -13.31
CA ASP A 99 29.20 -12.15 -12.43
C ASP A 99 30.51 -12.96 -12.46
N PRO A 100 31.66 -12.35 -12.79
CA PRO A 100 32.93 -13.06 -12.98
C PRO A 100 33.53 -13.59 -11.67
N GLU A 101 33.14 -13.07 -10.51
CA GLU A 101 33.67 -13.48 -9.21
C GLU A 101 32.85 -14.64 -8.61
N THR A 102 31.53 -14.56 -8.74
CA THR A 102 30.59 -15.52 -8.13
C THR A 102 30.08 -16.57 -9.12
N ASN A 103 30.30 -16.37 -10.42
CA ASN A 103 29.75 -17.18 -11.52
C ASN A 103 28.20 -17.29 -11.47
N GLN A 104 27.53 -16.28 -10.90
CA GLN A 104 26.07 -16.21 -10.78
C GLN A 104 25.49 -15.18 -11.72
N LEU A 105 24.25 -15.39 -12.17
CA LEU A 105 23.52 -14.38 -12.94
C LEU A 105 23.19 -13.18 -12.04
N ARG A 106 23.58 -11.99 -12.48
CA ARG A 106 23.24 -10.70 -11.87
C ARG A 106 22.58 -9.78 -12.88
N ASP A 107 21.97 -8.72 -12.40
CA ASP A 107 21.45 -7.69 -13.29
C ASP A 107 22.62 -6.86 -13.85
N SER A 108 22.47 -6.38 -15.09
CA SER A 108 23.48 -5.51 -15.69
C SER A 108 23.47 -4.12 -15.04
N ALA A 109 24.61 -3.41 -15.08
CA ALA A 109 24.71 -2.05 -14.56
C ALA A 109 23.68 -1.09 -15.21
N ALA A 110 23.35 -1.33 -16.49
CA ALA A 110 22.31 -0.58 -17.20
C ALA A 110 20.90 -0.85 -16.62
N HIS A 111 20.59 -2.10 -16.29
CA HIS A 111 19.33 -2.45 -15.62
C HIS A 111 19.20 -1.77 -14.26
N GLU A 112 20.26 -1.82 -13.46
CA GLU A 112 20.30 -1.21 -12.13
C GLU A 112 20.12 0.31 -12.23
N ALA A 113 20.88 0.98 -13.12
CA ALA A 113 20.76 2.42 -13.35
C ALA A 113 19.34 2.83 -13.80
N PHE A 114 18.71 2.04 -14.67
CA PHE A 114 17.34 2.28 -15.11
C PHE A 114 16.33 2.14 -13.96
N CYS A 115 16.46 1.09 -13.15
CA CYS A 115 15.59 0.89 -12.00
C CYS A 115 15.75 1.98 -10.94
N GLU A 116 16.98 2.43 -10.69
CA GLU A 116 17.24 3.57 -9.80
C GLU A 116 16.61 4.87 -10.33
N ALA A 117 16.74 5.14 -11.63
CA ALA A 117 16.12 6.30 -12.25
C ALA A 117 14.59 6.27 -12.11
N LEU A 118 13.98 5.10 -12.29
CA LEU A 118 12.54 4.92 -12.05
C LEU A 118 12.15 5.18 -10.59
N VAL A 119 12.95 4.69 -9.62
CA VAL A 119 12.71 4.97 -8.20
C VAL A 119 12.78 6.48 -7.93
N ARG A 120 13.74 7.20 -8.52
CA ARG A 120 13.84 8.66 -8.38
C ARG A 120 12.64 9.37 -8.99
N LEU A 121 12.17 8.91 -10.16
CA LEU A 121 10.96 9.42 -10.82
C LEU A 121 9.72 9.24 -9.95
N ILE A 122 9.49 8.03 -9.41
CA ILE A 122 8.33 7.75 -8.55
C ILE A 122 8.38 8.60 -7.27
N ASN A 123 9.57 8.86 -6.74
CA ASN A 123 9.76 9.67 -5.53
C ASN A 123 9.89 11.17 -5.80
N ALA A 124 9.67 11.65 -7.02
CA ALA A 124 9.74 13.06 -7.36
C ALA A 124 8.74 13.88 -6.51
N PRO A 125 9.19 14.92 -5.79
CA PRO A 125 8.35 15.72 -4.90
C PRO A 125 7.50 16.76 -5.63
N THR A 126 7.87 17.15 -6.86
CA THR A 126 7.18 18.17 -7.65
C THR A 126 6.93 17.68 -9.08
N ASP A 127 5.97 18.31 -9.76
CA ASP A 127 5.67 18.02 -11.17
C ASP A 127 6.88 18.34 -12.07
N ASP A 128 7.65 19.39 -11.77
CA ASP A 128 8.87 19.74 -12.52
C ASP A 128 9.97 18.68 -12.36
N GLU A 129 10.21 18.22 -11.14
CA GLU A 129 11.18 17.16 -10.88
C GLU A 129 10.72 15.85 -11.54
N PHE A 130 9.43 15.53 -11.48
CA PHE A 130 8.86 14.37 -12.17
C PHE A 130 9.14 14.43 -13.67
N ASN A 131 8.86 15.57 -14.31
CA ASN A 131 9.10 15.75 -15.75
C ASN A 131 10.61 15.69 -16.08
N PHE A 132 11.48 16.21 -15.20
CA PHE A 132 12.92 16.09 -15.35
C PHE A 132 13.39 14.63 -15.26
N ARG A 133 12.99 13.90 -14.22
CA ARG A 133 13.33 12.48 -14.04
C ARG A 133 12.76 11.59 -15.14
N ARG A 134 11.57 11.92 -15.65
CA ARG A 134 10.99 11.24 -16.82
C ARG A 134 11.89 11.38 -18.04
N ARG A 135 12.42 12.57 -18.33
CA ARG A 135 13.40 12.75 -19.42
C ARG A 135 14.67 11.94 -19.20
N GLU A 136 15.21 11.90 -17.98
CA GLU A 136 16.38 11.07 -17.66
C GLU A 136 16.10 9.58 -17.92
N LEU A 137 14.90 9.09 -17.59
CA LEU A 137 14.50 7.70 -17.83
C LEU A 137 14.49 7.37 -19.34
N TYR A 138 13.96 8.28 -20.17
CA TYR A 138 13.98 8.15 -21.64
C TYR A 138 15.39 8.15 -22.24
N LEU A 139 16.34 8.84 -21.62
CA LEU A 139 17.75 8.82 -22.04
C LEU A 139 18.42 7.47 -21.75
N LEU A 140 17.99 6.75 -20.71
CA LEU A 140 18.51 5.42 -20.38
C LEU A 140 17.91 4.33 -21.27
N SER A 141 16.59 4.38 -21.52
CA SER A 141 15.93 3.52 -22.50
C SER A 141 14.59 4.14 -22.90
N SER A 142 14.48 4.57 -24.16
CA SER A 142 13.24 5.11 -24.70
C SER A 142 12.15 4.04 -24.81
N GLU A 143 12.52 2.79 -25.10
CA GLU A 143 11.58 1.66 -25.21
C GLU A 143 10.92 1.35 -23.86
N GLU A 144 11.73 1.19 -22.81
CA GLU A 144 11.20 0.87 -21.47
C GLU A 144 10.50 2.07 -20.83
N ALA A 145 10.97 3.30 -21.08
CA ALA A 145 10.28 4.50 -20.61
C ALA A 145 8.89 4.68 -21.26
N ALA A 146 8.76 4.42 -22.56
CA ALA A 146 7.47 4.44 -23.26
C ALA A 146 6.51 3.38 -22.70
N TYR A 147 7.00 2.16 -22.47
CA TYR A 147 6.22 1.11 -21.79
C TYR A 147 5.72 1.57 -20.41
N ILE A 148 6.59 2.21 -19.61
CA ILE A 148 6.20 2.70 -18.28
C ILE A 148 5.11 3.76 -18.36
N ASP A 149 5.20 4.68 -19.32
CA ASP A 149 4.18 5.69 -19.54
C ASP A 149 2.83 5.05 -19.91
N ASP A 150 2.81 4.26 -20.98
CA ASP A 150 1.59 3.68 -21.55
C ASP A 150 0.85 2.79 -20.54
N VAL A 151 1.61 2.01 -19.76
CA VAL A 151 1.06 0.95 -18.90
C VAL A 151 0.79 1.46 -17.49
N TRP A 152 1.56 2.43 -17.00
CA TRP A 152 1.52 2.86 -15.60
C TRP A 152 1.25 4.35 -15.43
N LEU A 153 2.05 5.23 -16.01
CA LEU A 153 2.01 6.65 -15.64
C LEU A 153 0.83 7.39 -16.29
N ASP A 154 0.49 7.10 -17.54
CA ASP A 154 -0.60 7.80 -18.23
C ASP A 154 -1.96 7.52 -17.60
N ILE A 155 -2.12 6.33 -17.02
CA ILE A 155 -3.35 5.91 -16.36
C ILE A 155 -3.31 6.20 -14.85
N TRP A 156 -2.20 5.88 -14.18
CA TRP A 156 -2.15 5.74 -12.72
C TRP A 156 -1.17 6.68 -12.01
N LYS A 157 -0.50 7.63 -12.69
CA LYS A 157 0.54 8.47 -12.04
C LYS A 157 0.08 9.13 -10.73
N ARG A 158 -1.18 9.55 -10.64
CA ARG A 158 -1.76 10.18 -9.44
C ARG A 158 -1.83 9.26 -8.22
N GLY A 159 -1.86 7.94 -8.42
CA GLY A 159 -1.85 6.92 -7.37
C GLY A 159 -0.48 6.26 -7.15
N ILE A 160 0.56 6.68 -7.87
CA ILE A 160 1.91 6.09 -7.84
C ILE A 160 2.95 7.10 -7.38
N VAL A 161 3.00 8.27 -8.02
CA VAL A 161 4.12 9.21 -7.91
C VAL A 161 3.91 10.15 -6.74
N ARG A 162 5.00 10.43 -6.03
CA ARG A 162 4.99 11.17 -4.77
C ARG A 162 4.42 12.59 -4.89
N CYS A 163 4.71 13.33 -5.94
CA CYS A 163 4.22 14.70 -6.11
C CYS A 163 2.68 14.80 -6.05
N TRP A 164 1.96 13.78 -6.54
CA TRP A 164 0.50 13.71 -6.43
C TRP A 164 0.04 12.97 -5.19
N THR A 165 0.71 11.87 -4.81
CA THR A 165 0.26 11.04 -3.68
C THR A 165 0.47 11.70 -2.31
N ASP A 166 1.51 12.54 -2.13
CA ASP A 166 1.77 13.24 -0.86
C ASP A 166 0.66 14.26 -0.48
N SER A 167 -0.25 14.60 -1.41
CA SER A 167 -1.46 15.39 -1.11
C SER A 167 -2.53 14.59 -0.33
N ILE A 168 -2.38 13.26 -0.28
CA ILE A 168 -3.31 12.34 0.39
C ILE A 168 -2.72 11.95 1.76
N VAL A 169 -3.56 11.79 2.77
CA VAL A 169 -3.12 11.37 4.12
C VAL A 169 -2.92 9.85 4.18
N HIS A 170 -1.94 9.33 3.44
CA HIS A 170 -1.64 7.88 3.37
C HIS A 170 -0.61 7.43 4.41
N PHE A 171 -0.18 8.31 5.33
CA PHE A 171 0.79 8.03 6.41
C PHE A 171 2.14 7.42 5.98
N GLY A 172 2.52 7.61 4.71
CA GLY A 172 3.71 7.01 4.12
C GLY A 172 3.55 5.53 3.77
N MET A 173 2.31 5.05 3.64
CA MET A 173 2.01 3.74 3.07
C MET A 173 2.16 3.82 1.55
N HIS A 174 2.98 2.93 1.00
CA HIS A 174 3.27 2.82 -0.44
C HIS A 174 3.32 1.37 -0.92
N ALA A 175 3.18 0.40 -0.01
CA ALA A 175 3.24 -1.02 -0.33
C ALA A 175 2.21 -1.82 0.47
N THR A 176 1.70 -2.88 -0.16
CA THR A 176 0.75 -3.87 0.37
C THR A 176 1.41 -4.95 1.23
N SER A 177 2.73 -4.84 1.51
CA SER A 177 3.48 -5.79 2.35
C SER A 177 2.83 -6.08 3.72
N ARG A 178 2.12 -5.10 4.29
CA ARG A 178 1.33 -5.29 5.52
C ARG A 178 0.17 -6.26 5.34
N VAL A 179 -0.60 -6.13 4.25
CA VAL A 179 -1.70 -7.05 3.96
C VAL A 179 -1.18 -8.42 3.53
N GLU A 180 -0.08 -8.48 2.78
CA GLU A 180 0.58 -9.73 2.40
C GLU A 180 1.08 -10.49 3.63
N GLY A 181 1.81 -9.83 4.54
CA GLY A 181 2.30 -10.45 5.78
C GLY A 181 1.16 -10.90 6.69
N TYR A 182 0.10 -10.09 6.79
CA TYR A 182 -1.12 -10.46 7.52
C TYR A 182 -1.79 -11.70 6.88
N HIS A 183 -1.93 -11.71 5.56
CA HIS A 183 -2.53 -12.80 4.80
C HIS A 183 -1.71 -14.09 4.91
N ALA A 184 -0.37 -14.00 4.90
CA ALA A 184 0.52 -15.14 5.11
C ALA A 184 0.37 -15.74 6.52
N THR A 185 0.35 -14.89 7.56
CA THR A 185 0.18 -15.35 8.94
C THR A 185 -1.19 -15.99 9.16
N MET A 186 -2.23 -15.41 8.58
CA MET A 186 -3.59 -15.96 8.60
C MET A 186 -3.67 -17.31 7.85
N LYS A 187 -3.06 -17.43 6.67
CA LYS A 187 -3.01 -18.71 5.93
C LYS A 187 -2.30 -19.79 6.75
N ALA A 188 -1.21 -19.44 7.42
CA ALA A 188 -0.51 -20.35 8.33
C ALA A 188 -1.40 -20.79 9.50
N TRP A 189 -2.19 -19.87 10.07
CA TRP A 189 -3.17 -20.18 11.12
C TRP A 189 -4.28 -21.12 10.64
N LEU A 190 -4.84 -20.85 9.45
CA LEU A 190 -5.83 -21.72 8.82
C LEU A 190 -5.25 -23.12 8.58
N GLY A 191 -3.97 -23.21 8.19
CA GLY A 191 -3.21 -24.45 8.05
C GLY A 191 -3.62 -25.36 6.88
N SER A 192 -4.75 -25.10 6.23
CA SER A 192 -5.25 -25.86 5.08
C SER A 192 -6.15 -25.00 4.20
N SER A 193 -6.09 -25.25 2.89
CA SER A 193 -7.04 -24.72 1.89
C SER A 193 -8.24 -25.64 1.65
N ARG A 194 -8.30 -26.77 2.37
CA ARG A 194 -9.40 -27.75 2.32
C ARG A 194 -10.20 -27.71 3.63
N GLY A 195 -11.51 -27.79 3.52
CA GLY A 195 -12.45 -27.83 4.64
C GLY A 195 -13.76 -27.16 4.29
N ASP A 196 -14.70 -27.18 5.24
CA ASP A 196 -15.95 -26.43 5.17
C ASP A 196 -15.86 -25.09 5.92
N PHE A 197 -16.89 -24.25 5.75
CA PHE A 197 -16.95 -22.95 6.42
C PHE A 197 -17.02 -23.05 7.94
N LEU A 198 -17.57 -24.14 8.50
CA LEU A 198 -17.61 -24.35 9.94
C LEU A 198 -16.19 -24.54 10.50
N THR A 199 -15.36 -25.33 9.82
CA THR A 199 -13.96 -25.54 10.16
C THR A 199 -13.18 -24.23 10.08
N VAL A 200 -13.41 -23.44 9.02
CA VAL A 200 -12.80 -22.11 8.88
C VAL A 200 -13.23 -21.21 10.03
N HIS A 201 -14.52 -21.11 10.32
CA HIS A 201 -15.06 -20.28 11.39
C HIS A 201 -14.45 -20.65 12.75
N ASN A 202 -14.47 -21.93 13.11
CA ASN A 202 -13.95 -22.41 14.39
C ASN A 202 -12.45 -22.10 14.56
N ARG A 203 -11.65 -22.21 13.49
CA ARG A 203 -10.23 -21.85 13.54
C ARG A 203 -10.03 -20.34 13.60
N MET A 204 -10.80 -19.59 12.81
CA MET A 204 -10.63 -18.15 12.66
C MET A 204 -11.20 -17.35 13.83
N GLU A 205 -12.18 -17.87 14.57
CA GLU A 205 -12.75 -17.17 15.72
C GLU A 205 -11.66 -16.82 16.74
N HIS A 206 -10.78 -17.78 17.05
CA HIS A 206 -9.67 -17.56 17.96
C HIS A 206 -8.67 -16.53 17.43
N TRP A 207 -8.37 -16.56 16.13
CA TRP A 207 -7.52 -15.57 15.47
C TRP A 207 -8.11 -14.15 15.55
N TRP A 208 -9.39 -13.99 15.23
CA TRP A 208 -10.07 -12.70 15.30
C TRP A 208 -10.07 -12.16 16.73
N ARG A 209 -10.41 -12.99 17.72
CA ARG A 209 -10.35 -12.60 19.14
C ARG A 209 -8.94 -12.18 19.56
N GLN A 210 -7.91 -12.90 19.14
CA GLN A 210 -6.53 -12.57 19.46
C GLN A 210 -6.08 -11.25 18.83
N THR A 211 -6.44 -11.00 17.56
CA THR A 211 -6.09 -9.75 16.88
C THR A 211 -6.81 -8.54 17.49
N ILE A 212 -8.09 -8.70 17.86
CA ILE A 212 -8.87 -7.68 18.59
C ILE A 212 -8.25 -7.38 19.96
N ASN A 213 -7.97 -8.42 20.76
CA ASN A 213 -7.36 -8.25 22.09
C ASN A 213 -5.98 -7.58 22.01
N LYS A 214 -5.16 -7.96 21.03
CA LYS A 214 -3.87 -7.31 20.78
C LYS A 214 -4.03 -5.83 20.43
N HIS A 215 -5.04 -5.48 19.64
CA HIS A 215 -5.34 -4.10 19.32
C HIS A 215 -5.76 -3.30 20.56
N HIS A 216 -6.68 -3.81 21.38
CA HIS A 216 -7.10 -3.14 22.62
C HIS A 216 -5.93 -2.92 23.59
N LYS A 217 -5.03 -3.90 23.71
CA LYS A 217 -3.82 -3.73 24.51
C LYS A 217 -2.95 -2.59 23.99
N LEU A 218 -2.73 -2.51 22.68
CA LEU A 218 -1.96 -1.41 22.07
C LEU A 218 -2.61 -0.04 22.30
N VAL A 219 -3.94 0.05 22.23
CA VAL A 219 -4.67 1.29 22.54
C VAL A 219 -4.42 1.69 24.00
N SER A 220 -4.61 0.76 24.95
CA SER A 220 -4.41 1.02 26.37
C SER A 220 -2.97 1.43 26.69
N ASP A 221 -1.97 0.78 26.08
CA ASP A 221 -0.56 1.15 26.24
C ASP A 221 -0.29 2.57 25.69
N ALA A 222 -0.92 2.94 24.56
CA ALA A 222 -0.75 4.24 23.93
C ALA A 222 -1.44 5.40 24.69
N GLU A 223 -2.47 5.12 25.48
CA GLU A 223 -3.12 6.13 26.35
C GLU A 223 -2.24 6.54 27.54
N ILE A 224 -1.40 5.62 28.01
CA ILE A 224 -0.54 5.83 29.18
C ILE A 224 0.81 6.45 28.79
N VAL A 225 1.36 6.02 27.66
CA VAL A 225 2.72 6.38 27.25
C VAL A 225 2.73 7.58 26.31
N LEU A 226 3.13 8.75 26.83
CA LEU A 226 3.43 9.92 26.00
C LEU A 226 4.92 9.98 25.68
N PRO A 227 5.35 9.83 24.41
CA PRO A 227 6.77 9.89 24.05
C PRO A 227 7.41 11.22 24.47
N THR A 228 8.59 11.17 25.09
CA THR A 228 9.29 12.36 25.62
C THR A 228 9.47 13.47 24.57
N ARG A 229 9.72 13.08 23.31
CA ARG A 229 9.84 14.02 22.18
C ARG A 229 8.57 14.84 21.87
N LEU A 230 7.40 14.38 22.32
CA LEU A 230 6.13 15.09 22.15
C LEU A 230 5.76 15.92 23.40
N GLN A 231 6.41 15.68 24.54
CA GLN A 231 6.11 16.34 25.82
C GLN A 231 6.54 17.82 25.86
N ALA A 232 7.56 18.20 25.08
CA ALA A 232 8.07 19.57 24.99
C ALA A 232 7.78 20.26 23.64
N SER A 233 6.84 19.73 22.86
CA SER A 233 6.63 20.12 21.45
C SER A 233 5.40 21.01 21.25
N PHE A 234 5.31 21.63 20.06
CA PHE A 234 4.12 22.32 19.53
C PHE A 234 2.81 21.52 19.68
N TYR A 235 2.88 20.20 19.87
CA TYR A 235 1.73 19.31 19.99
C TYR A 235 1.28 19.06 21.43
N ALA A 236 1.83 19.74 22.45
CA ALA A 236 1.51 19.47 23.86
C ALA A 236 -0.01 19.38 24.13
N ASP A 237 -0.79 20.26 23.50
CA ASP A 237 -2.26 20.32 23.67
C ASP A 237 -3.01 19.17 22.99
N VAL A 238 -2.41 18.54 21.98
CA VAL A 238 -3.04 17.44 21.20
C VAL A 238 -2.34 16.09 21.40
N ALA A 239 -1.22 16.04 22.13
CA ALA A 239 -0.38 14.86 22.27
C ALA A 239 -1.05 13.72 23.05
N LYS A 240 -2.06 14.04 23.86
CA LYS A 240 -2.90 13.07 24.58
C LYS A 240 -4.19 12.69 23.83
N VAL A 241 -4.49 13.37 22.72
CA VAL A 241 -5.72 13.18 21.92
C VAL A 241 -5.41 12.48 20.60
N ILE A 242 -4.23 12.76 20.03
CA ILE A 242 -3.80 12.21 18.74
C ILE A 242 -2.63 11.25 18.97
N HIS A 243 -2.69 10.07 18.35
CA HIS A 243 -1.62 9.10 18.44
C HIS A 243 -0.26 9.67 18.00
N ALA A 244 0.79 9.30 18.74
CA ALA A 244 2.14 9.83 18.54
C ALA A 244 2.70 9.60 17.12
N HIS A 245 2.37 8.47 16.49
CA HIS A 245 2.81 8.19 15.14
C HIS A 245 2.13 9.13 14.13
N THR A 246 0.81 9.32 14.23
CA THR A 246 0.06 10.33 13.45
C THR A 246 0.72 11.70 13.58
N LEU A 247 0.97 12.19 14.79
CA LEU A 247 1.59 13.50 15.01
C LEU A 247 2.95 13.64 14.32
N THR A 248 3.76 12.58 14.37
CA THR A 248 5.08 12.56 13.72
C THR A 248 4.95 12.63 12.21
N LYS A 249 4.01 11.88 11.63
CA LYS A 249 3.75 11.88 10.20
C LYS A 249 3.15 13.21 9.73
N CYS A 250 2.27 13.82 10.53
CA CYS A 250 1.74 15.15 10.28
C CYS A 250 2.85 16.21 10.31
N CYS A 251 3.81 16.15 11.24
CA CYS A 251 5.00 17.03 11.21
C CYS A 251 5.75 16.89 9.88
N SER A 252 6.04 15.65 9.50
CA SER A 252 6.78 15.36 8.27
C SER A 252 5.98 15.78 7.04
N ALA A 253 4.66 15.63 7.02
CA ALA A 253 3.81 16.10 5.94
C ALA A 253 3.74 17.64 5.89
N TYR A 254 3.54 18.31 7.02
CA TYR A 254 3.51 19.77 7.11
C TYR A 254 4.81 20.39 6.63
N ARG A 255 5.96 19.92 7.15
CA ARG A 255 7.30 20.36 6.69
C ARG A 255 7.57 20.06 5.21
N ARG A 256 6.84 19.13 4.58
CA ARG A 256 6.94 18.85 3.15
C ARG A 256 6.10 19.82 2.32
N ILE A 257 4.92 20.21 2.81
CA ILE A 257 4.03 21.19 2.17
C ILE A 257 4.62 22.60 2.27
N ASP A 258 5.24 22.94 3.41
CA ASP A 258 5.83 24.27 3.65
C ASP A 258 7.07 24.55 2.77
N VAL A 259 7.67 23.53 2.16
CA VAL A 259 8.77 23.66 1.18
C VAL A 259 8.23 23.85 -0.26
N LEU A 260 6.92 23.64 -0.46
CA LEU A 260 6.23 23.77 -1.76
C LEU A 260 5.48 25.11 -1.92
N MET A 261 5.40 25.93 -0.86
CA MET A 261 4.88 27.30 -0.88
C MET A 261 6.03 28.31 -0.89
#